data_AF-A0A946ZBT5-F1
#
_entry.id   AF-A0A946ZBT5-F1
#
_cell.length_a   1.000
_cell.length_b   1.000
_cell.length_c   1.000
_cell.angle_alpha   90.00
_cell.angle_beta   90.00
_cell.angle_gamma   90.00
#
_symmetry.space_group_name_H-M   'P 1'
#
loop_
_entity.id
_entity.type
_entity.pdbx_description
1 polymer ?
#
loop_
_entity_poly.entity_id
_entity_poly.type
_entity_poly.pdbx_seq_one_letter_code
_entity_poly.pdbx_strand_id
1 'polypeptide(L)'
;MCYDIKAGLDAQLKRARRYGDEKAVRQIEQELIPFTDLPIFHASGFQHPKVFIYTDEQPKQPTVATWGLVPFWVKDSVQQKKLWNNTLNARGETIFEKPSFRTSARNNRCIIYVDGFYEHHHFRKATFPFYIYRKDGEPLALAGLWSEWVDKESGEILKTFSIVTTVGNPLLAKIHNNPRSKGPRMPLILPDELEDKWLNPVNDELDIKAIQELIQSYPAEELEYYTVARLRGKEYAGNVPEINEPVRYEELEF
;
A
#
# COMPACT_ATOMS: atom_id res chain seq x y z
N MET A 1 2.40 0.68 11.70
CA MET A 1 2.64 0.94 10.28
C MET A 1 1.90 -0.17 9.55
N CYS A 2 1.25 0.18 8.45
CA CYS A 2 0.32 -0.70 7.75
C CYS A 2 1.11 -1.64 6.84
N TYR A 3 1.19 -2.91 7.22
CA TYR A 3 1.98 -3.92 6.51
C TYR A 3 1.13 -5.03 5.92
N ASP A 4 -0.17 -5.02 6.15
CA ASP A 4 -1.04 -6.14 5.82
C ASP A 4 -2.18 -5.59 4.94
N ILE A 5 -2.41 -6.18 3.76
CA ILE A 5 -3.40 -5.70 2.77
C ILE A 5 -4.36 -6.80 2.30
N LYS A 6 -5.52 -6.38 1.80
CA LYS A 6 -6.41 -7.18 0.95
C LYS A 6 -6.48 -6.54 -0.43
N ALA A 7 -6.25 -7.32 -1.47
CA ALA A 7 -6.30 -6.87 -2.86
C ALA A 7 -6.89 -7.95 -3.76
N GLY A 8 -8.11 -7.73 -4.23
CA GLY A 8 -8.80 -8.49 -5.25
C GLY A 8 -8.61 -7.86 -6.63
N LEU A 9 -9.05 -8.58 -7.66
CA LEU A 9 -8.97 -8.11 -9.03
C LEU A 9 -9.80 -6.83 -9.24
N ASP A 10 -11.00 -6.76 -8.66
CA ASP A 10 -11.88 -5.59 -8.81
C ASP A 10 -11.23 -4.31 -8.28
N ALA A 11 -10.49 -4.38 -7.16
CA ALA A 11 -9.72 -3.26 -6.66
C ALA A 11 -8.72 -2.74 -7.70
N GLN A 12 -7.96 -3.66 -8.30
CA GLN A 12 -6.93 -3.31 -9.27
C GLN A 12 -7.49 -2.75 -10.58
N LEU A 13 -8.74 -3.11 -10.92
CA LEU A 13 -9.45 -2.62 -12.10
C LEU A 13 -10.10 -1.24 -11.90
N LYS A 14 -10.17 -0.71 -10.67
CA LYS A 14 -10.88 0.55 -10.34
C LYS A 14 -10.52 1.68 -11.29
N ARG A 15 -9.22 1.94 -11.48
CA ARG A 15 -8.74 3.06 -12.29
C ARG A 15 -9.08 2.89 -13.77
N ALA A 16 -8.81 1.72 -14.34
CA ALA A 16 -9.13 1.43 -15.74
C ALA A 16 -10.64 1.58 -16.01
N ARG A 17 -11.49 1.07 -15.11
CA ARG A 17 -12.95 1.22 -15.19
C ARG A 17 -13.40 2.66 -15.07
N ARG A 18 -12.84 3.44 -14.13
CA ARG A 18 -13.12 4.87 -13.95
C ARG A 18 -12.84 5.70 -15.20
N TYR A 19 -11.79 5.33 -15.95
CA TYR A 19 -11.45 5.99 -17.21
C TYR A 19 -12.13 5.41 -18.45
N GLY A 20 -12.96 4.36 -18.30
CA GLY A 20 -13.56 3.66 -19.43
C GLY A 20 -12.54 2.99 -20.36
N ASP A 21 -11.35 2.64 -19.84
CA ASP A 21 -10.27 2.03 -20.64
C ASP A 21 -10.48 0.51 -20.71
N GLU A 22 -11.37 0.07 -21.60
CA GLU A 22 -11.65 -1.35 -21.82
C GLU A 22 -10.39 -2.14 -22.24
N LYS A 23 -9.43 -1.49 -22.91
CA LYS A 23 -8.19 -2.15 -23.33
C LYS A 23 -7.34 -2.48 -22.11
N ALA A 24 -7.17 -1.52 -21.19
CA ALA A 24 -6.46 -1.74 -19.94
C ALA A 24 -7.13 -2.83 -19.10
N VAL A 25 -8.47 -2.83 -19.00
CA VAL A 25 -9.23 -3.89 -18.31
C VAL A 25 -8.92 -5.27 -18.90
N ARG A 26 -9.03 -5.43 -20.23
CA ARG A 26 -8.75 -6.71 -20.90
C ARG A 26 -7.30 -7.15 -20.72
N GLN A 27 -6.36 -6.21 -20.82
CA GLN A 27 -4.94 -6.49 -20.62
C GLN A 27 -4.66 -7.01 -19.20
N ILE A 28 -5.25 -6.37 -18.18
CA ILE A 28 -5.13 -6.83 -16.79
C ILE A 28 -5.70 -8.25 -16.66
N GLU A 29 -6.93 -8.46 -17.12
CA GLU A 29 -7.66 -9.73 -16.97
C GLU A 29 -7.02 -10.91 -17.73
N GLN A 30 -6.43 -10.65 -18.89
CA GLN A 30 -5.96 -11.72 -19.80
C GLN A 30 -4.46 -11.94 -19.76
N GLU A 31 -3.66 -10.89 -19.52
CA GLU A 31 -2.22 -10.95 -19.71
C GLU A 31 -1.44 -10.81 -18.40
N LEU A 32 -1.89 -9.93 -17.49
CA LEU A 32 -1.06 -9.52 -16.37
C LEU A 32 -1.34 -10.29 -15.07
N ILE A 33 -2.56 -10.81 -14.86
CA ILE A 33 -2.94 -11.57 -13.65
C ILE A 33 -1.94 -12.69 -13.28
N PRO A 34 -1.49 -13.55 -14.22
CA PRO A 34 -0.59 -14.66 -13.90
C PRO A 34 0.76 -14.25 -13.28
N PHE A 35 1.10 -12.95 -13.36
CA PHE A 35 2.34 -12.40 -12.82
C PHE A 35 2.15 -11.73 -11.44
N THR A 36 0.94 -11.79 -10.89
CA THR A 36 0.58 -11.23 -9.57
C THR A 36 0.26 -12.35 -8.57
N ASP A 37 0.17 -11.97 -7.30
CA ASP A 37 -0.30 -12.87 -6.22
C ASP A 37 -1.82 -12.76 -5.98
N LEU A 38 -2.57 -12.18 -6.92
CA LEU A 38 -4.02 -11.99 -6.78
C LEU A 38 -4.78 -13.32 -6.95
N PRO A 39 -5.93 -13.51 -6.27
CA PRO A 39 -6.49 -12.63 -5.26
C PRO A 39 -5.76 -12.73 -3.90
N ILE A 40 -5.61 -11.58 -3.25
CA ILE A 40 -5.06 -11.46 -1.90
C ILE A 40 -6.21 -11.17 -0.94
N PHE A 41 -6.63 -12.17 -0.18
CA PHE A 41 -7.50 -12.00 1.00
C PHE A 41 -6.71 -11.45 2.19
N HIS A 42 -5.45 -11.86 2.33
CA HIS A 42 -4.49 -11.27 3.25
C HIS A 42 -3.05 -11.55 2.77
N ALA A 43 -2.24 -10.50 2.66
CA ALA A 43 -0.79 -10.61 2.50
C ALA A 43 -0.07 -9.57 3.34
N SER A 44 1.08 -9.97 3.88
CA SER A 44 1.99 -9.07 4.58
C SER A 44 3.06 -8.55 3.63
N GLY A 45 3.44 -7.28 3.73
CA GLY A 45 4.51 -6.69 2.92
C GLY A 45 5.85 -7.39 3.11
N PHE A 46 6.08 -8.05 4.25
CA PHE A 46 7.27 -8.88 4.50
C PHE A 46 7.33 -10.15 3.66
N GLN A 47 6.22 -10.53 3.01
CA GLN A 47 6.19 -11.60 2.00
C GLN A 47 6.52 -11.08 0.60
N HIS A 48 6.66 -9.76 0.44
CA HIS A 48 6.93 -9.07 -0.81
C HIS A 48 5.96 -9.47 -1.94
N PRO A 49 4.63 -9.33 -1.73
CA PRO A 49 3.66 -9.71 -2.75
C PRO A 49 3.78 -8.84 -4.01
N LYS A 50 3.45 -9.43 -5.15
CA LYS A 50 3.33 -8.78 -6.45
C LYS A 50 1.88 -8.34 -6.69
N VAL A 51 1.70 -7.05 -6.92
CA VAL A 51 0.40 -6.44 -7.24
C VAL A 51 0.55 -5.49 -8.43
N PHE A 52 -0.57 -4.96 -8.90
CA PHE A 52 -0.55 -3.91 -9.90
C PHE A 52 -0.29 -2.54 -9.27
N ILE A 53 0.49 -1.73 -9.99
CA ILE A 53 0.66 -0.30 -9.69
C ILE A 53 0.42 0.51 -10.96
N TYR A 54 -0.19 1.68 -10.81
CA TYR A 54 -0.30 2.68 -11.88
C TYR A 54 0.77 3.74 -11.63
N THR A 55 1.74 3.85 -12.54
CA THR A 55 2.89 4.76 -12.37
C THR A 55 2.59 6.14 -12.95
N ASP A 56 3.39 7.13 -12.54
CA ASP A 56 3.46 8.44 -13.19
C ASP A 56 3.82 8.36 -14.68
N GLU A 57 4.65 7.39 -15.08
CA GLU A 57 4.96 7.14 -16.50
C GLU A 57 3.79 6.53 -17.29
N GLN A 58 2.99 5.66 -16.65
CA GLN A 58 1.87 4.96 -17.28
C GLN A 58 0.62 5.06 -16.39
N PRO A 59 0.01 6.24 -16.25
CA PRO A 59 -1.07 6.47 -15.28
C PRO A 59 -2.38 5.76 -15.64
N LYS A 60 -2.49 5.16 -16.83
CA LYS A 60 -3.72 4.47 -17.30
C LYS A 60 -3.54 2.97 -17.48
N GLN A 61 -2.30 2.48 -17.52
CA GLN A 61 -1.99 1.06 -17.72
C GLN A 61 -1.17 0.59 -16.52
N PRO A 62 -1.65 -0.40 -15.77
CA PRO A 62 -0.87 -0.88 -14.65
C PRO A 62 0.32 -1.72 -15.12
N THR A 63 1.34 -1.76 -14.27
CA THR A 63 2.44 -2.72 -14.35
C THR A 63 2.44 -3.56 -13.08
N VAL A 64 2.96 -4.79 -13.18
CA VAL A 64 3.27 -5.59 -11.99
C VAL A 64 4.47 -5.00 -11.28
N ALA A 65 4.41 -4.92 -9.96
CA ALA A 65 5.54 -4.54 -9.12
C ALA A 65 5.50 -5.29 -7.77
N THR A 66 6.67 -5.47 -7.18
CA THR A 66 6.85 -6.18 -5.91
C THR A 66 6.86 -5.21 -4.72
N TRP A 67 6.10 -5.51 -3.67
CA TRP A 67 6.06 -4.65 -2.48
C TRP A 67 7.37 -4.71 -1.69
N GLY A 68 7.98 -3.55 -1.47
CA GLY A 68 9.26 -3.34 -0.81
C GLY A 68 10.21 -2.64 -1.77
N LEU A 69 10.40 -1.34 -1.62
CA LEU A 69 11.13 -0.56 -2.60
C LEU A 69 12.64 -0.84 -2.54
N VAL A 70 13.23 -1.17 -3.67
CA VAL A 70 14.69 -1.29 -3.83
C VAL A 70 15.18 -0.05 -4.59
N PRO A 71 15.90 0.86 -3.93
CA PRO A 71 16.39 2.06 -4.61
C PRO A 71 17.35 1.72 -5.75
N PHE A 72 17.26 2.43 -6.88
CA PHE A 72 18.10 2.19 -8.06
C PHE A 72 19.63 2.17 -7.79
N TRP A 73 20.08 2.86 -6.74
CA TRP A 73 21.51 2.96 -6.37
C TRP A 73 22.03 1.76 -5.57
N VAL A 74 21.16 0.83 -5.18
CA VAL A 74 21.55 -0.40 -4.48
C VAL A 74 22.52 -1.20 -5.35
N LYS A 75 23.65 -1.59 -4.78
CA LYS A 75 24.78 -2.12 -5.55
C LYS A 75 24.66 -3.61 -5.88
N ASP A 76 24.10 -4.37 -4.95
CA ASP A 76 24.12 -5.83 -4.95
C ASP A 76 22.93 -6.40 -4.17
N SER A 77 22.71 -7.70 -4.33
CA SER A 77 21.62 -8.45 -3.69
C SER A 77 21.73 -8.50 -2.16
N VAL A 78 22.94 -8.37 -1.60
CA VAL A 78 23.15 -8.35 -0.14
C VAL A 78 22.62 -7.05 0.46
N GLN A 79 22.93 -5.92 -0.16
CA GLN A 79 22.40 -4.62 0.23
C GLN A 79 20.89 -4.53 -0.02
N GLN A 80 20.41 -5.10 -1.13
CA GLN A 80 18.99 -5.20 -1.45
C GLN A 80 18.23 -5.89 -0.31
N LYS A 81 18.64 -7.10 0.10
CA LYS A 81 18.00 -7.87 1.19
C LYS A 81 17.97 -7.12 2.52
N LYS A 82 19.00 -6.33 2.83
CA LYS A 82 19.06 -5.51 4.06
C LYS A 82 18.05 -4.37 4.05
N LEU A 83 17.81 -3.76 2.91
CA LEU A 83 16.92 -2.61 2.78
C LEU A 83 15.46 -3.02 2.57
N TRP A 84 15.21 -4.16 1.94
CA TRP A 84 13.88 -4.51 1.41
C TRP A 84 12.76 -4.50 2.46
N ASN A 85 13.02 -5.09 3.62
CA ASN A 85 12.08 -5.10 4.75
C ASN A 85 11.93 -3.74 5.45
N ASN A 86 12.85 -2.81 5.20
CA ASN A 86 12.85 -1.46 5.78
C ASN A 86 12.22 -0.42 4.85
N THR A 87 11.86 -0.79 3.62
CA THR A 87 11.32 0.08 2.57
C THR A 87 9.94 -0.33 2.09
N LEU A 88 9.24 -1.20 2.83
CA LEU A 88 7.82 -1.52 2.60
C LEU A 88 6.93 -0.26 2.69
N ASN A 89 7.26 0.63 3.62
CA ASN A 89 6.54 1.89 3.85
C ASN A 89 7.47 3.09 3.83
N ALA A 90 7.03 4.18 3.22
CA ALA A 90 7.70 5.47 3.19
C ALA A 90 6.90 6.49 4.01
N ARG A 91 7.54 7.19 4.95
CA ARG A 91 6.84 8.23 5.74
C ARG A 91 6.70 9.49 4.91
N GLY A 92 5.46 9.87 4.62
CA GLY A 92 5.07 11.03 3.81
C GLY A 92 5.85 12.30 4.17
N GLU A 93 6.02 12.54 5.47
CA GLU A 93 6.70 13.72 6.02
C GLU A 93 8.18 13.84 5.60
N THR A 94 8.80 12.73 5.18
CA THR A 94 10.24 12.66 4.90
C THR A 94 10.57 12.03 3.55
N ILE A 95 9.58 11.81 2.67
CA ILE A 95 9.80 11.11 1.39
C ILE A 95 10.78 11.85 0.48
N PHE A 96 10.82 13.18 0.53
CA PHE A 96 11.73 14.01 -0.28
C PHE A 96 13.15 14.13 0.30
N GLU A 97 13.36 13.65 1.52
CA GLU A 97 14.63 13.78 2.27
C GLU A 97 15.40 12.44 2.31
N LYS A 98 14.70 11.33 2.57
CA LYS A 98 15.32 10.04 2.85
C LYS A 98 16.01 9.47 1.61
N PRO A 99 17.28 9.00 1.69
CA PRO A 99 18.01 8.50 0.53
C PRO A 99 17.31 7.37 -0.24
N SER A 100 16.57 6.51 0.45
CA SER A 100 15.82 5.41 -0.17
C SER A 100 14.60 5.88 -0.98
N PHE A 101 14.08 7.09 -0.72
CA PHE A 101 12.79 7.53 -1.25
C PHE A 101 12.87 8.82 -2.07
N ARG A 102 13.82 9.71 -1.79
CA ARG A 102 13.88 11.08 -2.33
C ARG A 102 13.91 11.19 -3.85
N THR A 103 14.45 10.19 -4.53
CA THR A 103 14.45 10.13 -6.00
C THR A 103 13.08 9.71 -6.50
N SER A 104 12.54 8.61 -5.98
CA SER A 104 11.20 8.14 -6.35
C SER A 104 10.10 9.14 -5.99
N ALA A 105 10.23 9.84 -4.87
CA ALA A 105 9.31 10.90 -4.46
C ALA A 105 9.24 12.04 -5.48
N ARG A 106 10.30 12.27 -6.27
CA ARG A 106 10.33 13.28 -7.33
C ARG A 106 9.89 12.71 -8.68
N ASN A 107 10.33 11.50 -9.02
CA ASN A 107 10.29 11.01 -10.41
C ASN A 107 9.60 9.68 -10.62
N ASN A 108 9.18 8.99 -9.55
CA ASN A 108 8.61 7.64 -9.64
C ASN A 108 7.52 7.48 -8.57
N ARG A 109 6.43 8.23 -8.72
CA ARG A 109 5.22 8.06 -7.90
C ARG A 109 4.27 7.07 -8.56
N CYS A 110 3.53 6.33 -7.75
CA CYS A 110 2.53 5.38 -8.24
C CYS A 110 1.29 5.37 -7.34
N ILE A 111 0.23 4.72 -7.81
CA ILE A 111 -0.98 4.42 -7.06
C ILE A 111 -1.13 2.90 -6.99
N ILE A 112 -1.47 2.41 -5.81
CA ILE A 112 -1.78 0.99 -5.55
C ILE A 112 -3.23 0.90 -5.10
N TYR A 113 -4.03 0.08 -5.78
CA TYR A 113 -5.41 -0.16 -5.36
C TYR A 113 -5.50 -1.41 -4.49
N VAL A 114 -6.25 -1.29 -3.39
CA VAL A 114 -6.52 -2.39 -2.44
C VAL A 114 -7.99 -2.33 -2.03
N ASP A 115 -8.60 -3.47 -1.71
CA ASP A 115 -9.96 -3.45 -1.13
C ASP A 115 -9.93 -2.85 0.27
N GLY A 116 -8.83 -3.09 0.99
CA GLY A 116 -8.63 -2.60 2.35
C GLY A 116 -7.26 -2.96 2.88
N PHE A 117 -6.98 -2.56 4.11
CA PHE A 117 -5.77 -2.91 4.83
C PHE A 117 -6.10 -3.40 6.23
N TYR A 118 -5.16 -4.12 6.83
CA TYR A 118 -5.31 -4.61 8.19
C TYR A 118 -4.41 -3.84 9.15
N GLU A 119 -4.92 -3.60 10.35
CA GLU A 119 -4.16 -2.98 11.41
C GLU A 119 -4.53 -3.59 12.76
N HIS A 120 -3.63 -3.45 13.73
CA HIS A 120 -3.66 -4.26 14.93
C HIS A 120 -3.88 -3.43 16.19
N HIS A 121 -4.93 -3.77 16.93
CA HIS A 121 -5.26 -3.21 18.22
C HIS A 121 -4.60 -4.01 19.35
N HIS A 122 -3.80 -3.35 20.17
CA HIS A 122 -3.16 -3.91 21.34
C HIS A 122 -4.02 -3.68 22.58
N PHE A 123 -4.45 -4.76 23.22
CA PHE A 123 -5.24 -4.72 24.46
C PHE A 123 -4.87 -5.89 25.37
N ARG A 124 -4.66 -5.62 26.67
CA ARG A 124 -4.32 -6.62 27.71
C ARG A 124 -3.27 -7.67 27.27
N LYS A 125 -2.19 -7.23 26.62
CA LYS A 125 -1.08 -8.04 26.06
C LYS A 125 -1.44 -8.92 24.84
N ALA A 126 -2.68 -8.89 24.38
CA ALA A 126 -3.11 -9.50 23.12
C ALA A 126 -3.14 -8.47 21.99
N THR A 127 -3.21 -8.95 20.75
CA THR A 127 -3.20 -8.12 19.55
C THR A 127 -4.30 -8.56 18.60
N PHE A 128 -5.31 -7.72 18.40
CA PHE A 128 -6.52 -8.02 17.66
C PHE A 128 -6.48 -7.35 16.28
N PRO A 129 -6.56 -8.12 15.19
CA PRO A 129 -6.54 -7.55 13.85
C PRO A 129 -7.91 -6.97 13.48
N PHE A 130 -7.86 -5.80 12.88
CA PHE A 130 -8.99 -5.11 12.27
C PHE A 130 -8.76 -5.04 10.78
N TYR A 131 -9.80 -5.28 10.00
CA TYR A 131 -9.85 -4.92 8.59
C TYR A 131 -10.45 -3.53 8.47
N ILE A 132 -9.81 -2.65 7.70
CA ILE A 132 -10.22 -1.27 7.45
C ILE A 132 -10.41 -1.08 5.95
N TYR A 133 -11.55 -0.51 5.56
CA TYR A 133 -11.99 -0.38 4.17
C TYR A 133 -12.81 0.90 3.97
N ARG A 134 -13.10 1.28 2.72
CA ARG A 134 -13.95 2.44 2.45
C ARG A 134 -15.41 2.11 2.75
N LYS A 135 -16.09 3.06 3.37
CA LYS A 135 -17.50 2.93 3.75
C LYS A 135 -18.45 2.72 2.58
N ASP A 136 -18.13 3.28 1.42
CA ASP A 136 -18.92 3.13 0.19
C ASP A 136 -18.72 1.77 -0.50
N GLY A 137 -17.83 0.92 0.00
CA GLY A 137 -17.47 -0.37 -0.59
C GLY A 137 -16.52 -0.26 -1.78
N GLU A 138 -16.11 0.95 -2.17
CA GLU A 138 -15.15 1.13 -3.25
C GLU A 138 -13.73 0.79 -2.80
N PRO A 139 -12.84 0.41 -3.74
CA PRO A 139 -11.43 0.20 -3.44
C PRO A 139 -10.71 1.48 -2.99
N LEU A 140 -9.75 1.33 -2.07
CA LEU A 140 -8.83 2.37 -1.63
C LEU A 140 -7.75 2.61 -2.68
N ALA A 141 -7.46 3.88 -2.99
CA ALA A 141 -6.29 4.30 -3.75
C ALA A 141 -5.17 4.69 -2.80
N LEU A 142 -4.10 3.90 -2.72
CA LEU A 142 -2.94 4.19 -1.86
C LEU A 142 -1.86 4.90 -2.66
N ALA A 143 -1.38 6.02 -2.15
CA ALA A 143 -0.20 6.70 -2.67
C ALA A 143 1.05 5.83 -2.44
N GLY A 144 1.83 5.65 -3.50
CA GLY A 144 3.07 4.88 -3.47
C GLY A 144 4.23 5.57 -4.16
N LEU A 145 5.41 5.03 -3.89
CA LEU A 145 6.65 5.32 -4.60
C LEU A 145 7.11 4.05 -5.29
N TRP A 146 7.68 4.12 -6.48
CA TRP A 146 8.25 2.96 -7.16
C TRP A 146 9.71 3.18 -7.55
N SER A 147 10.40 2.09 -7.84
CA SER A 147 11.77 2.11 -8.36
C SER A 147 11.98 0.87 -9.21
N GLU A 148 12.78 1.03 -10.26
CA GLU A 148 13.37 -0.07 -11.00
C GLU A 148 14.80 -0.28 -10.50
N TRP A 149 15.15 -1.52 -10.20
CA TRP A 149 16.49 -1.91 -9.80
C TRP A 149 16.98 -3.03 -10.71
N VAL A 150 18.17 -2.85 -11.27
CA VAL A 150 18.82 -3.85 -12.11
C VAL A 150 19.85 -4.59 -11.28
N ASP A 151 19.67 -5.90 -11.12
CA ASP A 151 20.69 -6.75 -10.55
C ASP A 151 21.88 -6.82 -11.52
N LYS A 152 23.03 -6.30 -11.10
CA LYS A 152 24.22 -6.23 -11.95
C LYS A 152 24.84 -7.59 -12.23
N GLU A 153 24.54 -8.60 -11.40
CA GLU A 153 25.08 -9.95 -11.58
C GLU A 153 24.24 -10.74 -12.59
N SER A 154 22.92 -10.72 -12.45
CA SER A 154 22.00 -11.50 -13.30
C SER A 154 21.47 -10.72 -14.52
N GLY A 155 21.50 -9.39 -14.48
CA GLY A 155 20.82 -8.52 -15.44
C GLY A 155 19.30 -8.45 -15.24
N GLU A 156 18.76 -9.10 -14.20
CA GLU A 156 17.33 -9.09 -13.91
C GLU A 156 16.86 -7.69 -13.50
N ILE A 157 15.72 -7.28 -14.05
CA ILE A 157 15.08 -6.01 -13.74
C ILE A 157 13.97 -6.27 -12.71
N LEU A 158 14.12 -5.69 -11.53
CA LEU A 158 13.13 -5.76 -10.46
C LEU A 158 12.41 -4.42 -10.31
N LYS A 159 11.13 -4.40 -10.66
CA LYS A 159 10.25 -3.26 -10.39
C LYS A 159 9.62 -3.41 -9.01
N THR A 160 9.82 -2.42 -8.15
CA THR A 160 9.40 -2.47 -6.74
C THR A 160 8.69 -1.20 -6.30
N PHE A 161 7.91 -1.28 -5.22
CA PHE A 161 7.20 -0.13 -4.68
C PHE A 161 7.18 -0.06 -3.16
N SER A 162 6.89 1.12 -2.62
CA SER A 162 6.67 1.41 -1.21
C SER A 162 5.31 2.10 -1.05
N ILE A 163 4.55 1.76 0.00
CA ILE A 163 3.33 2.48 0.34
C ILE A 163 3.70 3.73 1.14
N VAL A 164 3.22 4.89 0.71
CA VAL A 164 3.39 6.12 1.49
C VAL A 164 2.44 6.08 2.68
N THR A 165 2.91 6.49 3.84
CA THR A 165 2.14 6.54 5.09
C THR A 165 2.08 7.96 5.63
N THR A 166 1.00 8.28 6.33
CA THR A 166 0.79 9.56 7.02
C THR A 166 0.35 9.31 8.46
N VAL A 167 0.08 10.38 9.22
CA VAL A 167 -0.48 10.31 10.57
C VAL A 167 -1.86 9.66 10.52
N GLY A 168 -2.17 8.79 11.48
CA GLY A 168 -3.49 8.17 11.57
C GLY A 168 -4.57 9.16 12.02
N ASN A 169 -5.75 9.06 11.43
CA ASN A 169 -6.95 9.80 11.85
C ASN A 169 -7.50 9.27 13.21
N PRO A 170 -8.56 9.86 13.79
CA PRO A 170 -9.13 9.40 15.06
C PRO A 170 -9.59 7.93 15.06
N LEU A 171 -10.06 7.39 13.93
CA LEU A 171 -10.42 5.98 13.79
C LEU A 171 -9.18 5.09 13.95
N LEU A 172 -8.09 5.41 13.23
CA LEU A 172 -6.83 4.67 13.35
C LEU A 172 -6.13 4.91 14.70
N ALA A 173 -6.39 6.01 15.40
CA ALA A 173 -5.90 6.20 16.76
C ALA A 173 -6.47 5.17 17.75
N LYS A 174 -7.72 4.71 17.52
CA LYS A 174 -8.33 3.63 18.32
C LYS A 174 -7.71 2.28 17.99
N ILE A 175 -7.43 2.01 16.72
CA ILE A 175 -6.94 0.70 16.24
C ILE A 175 -5.42 0.60 16.35
N HIS A 176 -4.65 1.49 15.71
CA HIS A 176 -3.18 1.48 15.71
C HIS A 176 -2.59 2.09 17.00
N ASN A 177 -2.80 1.41 18.12
CA ASN A 177 -2.48 1.92 19.47
C ASN A 177 -1.23 1.27 20.10
N ASN A 178 -0.35 0.67 19.29
CA ASN A 178 0.85 0.01 19.81
C ASN A 178 1.65 0.94 20.74
N PRO A 179 1.86 0.59 22.02
CA PRO A 179 2.53 1.47 22.99
C PRO A 179 3.98 1.84 22.63
N ARG A 180 4.63 1.09 21.74
CA ARG A 180 6.00 1.37 21.28
C ARG A 180 6.05 2.35 20.10
N SER A 181 4.91 2.65 19.48
CA SER A 181 4.83 3.55 18.34
C SER A 181 4.81 5.01 18.80
N LYS A 182 5.39 5.90 17.99
CA LYS A 182 5.37 7.36 18.26
C LYS A 182 3.98 8.00 18.08
N GLY A 183 3.02 7.26 17.54
CA GLY A 183 1.67 7.69 17.24
C GLY A 183 1.00 6.78 16.21
N PRO A 184 -0.32 6.94 15.98
CA PRO A 184 -1.03 6.18 14.97
C PRO A 184 -0.54 6.53 13.56
N ARG A 185 -0.53 5.55 12.67
CA ARG A 185 -0.17 5.72 11.26
C ARG A 185 -1.26 5.10 10.40
N MET A 186 -1.40 5.60 9.19
CA MET A 186 -2.24 5.01 8.17
C MET A 186 -1.54 5.09 6.81
N PRO A 187 -1.95 4.29 5.81
CA PRO A 187 -1.55 4.52 4.43
C PRO A 187 -2.03 5.90 4.00
N LEU A 188 -1.28 6.56 3.12
CA LEU A 188 -1.75 7.77 2.47
C LEU A 188 -2.80 7.36 1.43
N ILE A 189 -4.07 7.42 1.82
CA ILE A 189 -5.21 7.14 0.96
C ILE A 189 -5.53 8.43 0.19
N LEU A 190 -5.60 8.33 -1.13
CA LEU A 190 -5.96 9.43 -2.02
C LEU A 190 -7.47 9.41 -2.26
N PRO A 191 -8.18 10.53 -2.04
CA PRO A 191 -9.49 10.75 -2.65
C PRO A 191 -9.39 10.62 -4.17
N ASP A 192 -10.46 10.14 -4.79
CA ASP A 192 -10.51 9.85 -6.21
C ASP A 192 -10.10 11.10 -7.04
N GLU A 193 -10.52 12.30 -6.65
CA GLU A 193 -10.20 13.57 -7.31
C GLU A 193 -8.75 14.06 -7.15
N LEU A 194 -7.98 13.44 -6.24
CA LEU A 194 -6.57 13.80 -5.99
C LEU A 194 -5.59 12.76 -6.53
N GLU A 195 -6.06 11.61 -7.03
CA GLU A 195 -5.23 10.55 -7.61
C GLU A 195 -4.28 11.08 -8.70
N ASP A 196 -4.81 11.82 -9.68
CA ASP A 196 -3.97 12.32 -10.78
C ASP A 196 -2.96 13.37 -10.30
N LYS A 197 -3.35 14.19 -9.31
CA LYS A 197 -2.45 15.19 -8.74
C LYS A 197 -1.24 14.54 -8.07
N TRP A 198 -1.40 13.36 -7.47
CA TRP A 198 -0.29 12.59 -6.93
C TRP A 198 0.72 12.16 -8.02
N LEU A 199 0.24 11.89 -9.24
CA LEU A 199 1.09 11.46 -10.35
C LEU A 199 1.66 12.61 -11.19
N ASN A 200 1.23 13.86 -10.98
CA ASN A 200 1.75 15.02 -11.70
C ASN A 200 3.27 15.15 -11.54
N PRO A 201 4.02 15.51 -12.58
CA PRO A 201 5.47 15.63 -12.53
C PRO A 201 5.92 16.69 -11.52
N VAL A 202 7.12 16.51 -10.97
CA VAL A 202 7.76 17.47 -10.06
C VAL A 202 8.94 18.11 -10.77
N ASN A 203 8.80 19.38 -11.15
CA ASN A 203 9.82 20.14 -11.87
C ASN A 203 10.53 21.16 -10.99
N ASP A 204 9.85 21.66 -9.95
CA ASP A 204 10.37 22.66 -9.03
C ASP A 204 9.88 22.47 -7.58
N GLU A 205 10.25 23.40 -6.70
CA GLU A 205 9.88 23.39 -5.29
C GLU A 205 8.38 23.68 -5.04
N LEU A 206 7.67 24.31 -5.97
CA LEU A 206 6.22 24.50 -5.85
C LEU A 206 5.50 23.18 -6.08
N ASP A 207 5.95 22.38 -7.05
CA ASP A 207 5.41 21.04 -7.27
C ASP A 207 5.65 20.13 -6.06
N ILE A 208 6.83 20.21 -5.43
CA ILE A 208 7.11 19.47 -4.18
C ILE A 208 6.10 19.84 -3.09
N LYS A 209 5.83 21.14 -2.89
CA LYS A 209 4.85 21.61 -1.91
C LYS A 209 3.45 21.11 -2.23
N ALA A 210 3.04 21.15 -3.50
CA ALA A 210 1.74 20.63 -3.92
C ALA A 210 1.60 19.14 -3.60
N ILE A 211 2.63 18.33 -3.82
CA ILE A 211 2.63 16.92 -3.42
C ILE A 211 2.60 16.75 -1.90
N GLN A 212 3.33 17.56 -1.14
CA GLN A 212 3.32 17.52 0.32
C GLN A 212 1.95 17.89 0.90
N GLU A 213 1.21 18.80 0.28
CA GLU A 213 -0.15 19.16 0.68
C GLU A 213 -1.15 18.02 0.51
N LEU A 214 -0.87 17.05 -0.38
CA LEU A 214 -1.69 15.83 -0.50
C LEU A 214 -1.47 14.86 0.66
N ILE A 215 -0.37 14.99 1.43
CA ILE A 215 0.01 14.06 2.50
C ILE A 215 -0.79 14.36 3.78
N GLN A 216 -2.06 14.00 3.77
CA GLN A 216 -2.98 14.22 4.88
C GLN A 216 -3.69 12.92 5.28
N SER A 217 -4.16 12.84 6.53
CA SER A 217 -4.99 11.73 6.98
C SER A 217 -6.30 11.70 6.20
N TYR A 218 -6.72 10.51 5.79
CA TYR A 218 -8.03 10.34 5.15
C TYR A 218 -9.17 10.57 6.16
N PRO A 219 -10.34 11.11 5.75
CA PRO A 219 -11.48 11.30 6.64
C PRO A 219 -11.89 10.01 7.36
N ALA A 220 -12.20 10.10 8.65
CA ALA A 220 -12.49 8.92 9.47
C ALA A 220 -13.90 8.37 9.18
N GLU A 221 -14.83 9.26 8.85
CA GLU A 221 -16.22 9.00 8.51
C GLU A 221 -16.42 8.25 7.17
N GLU A 222 -15.40 8.28 6.31
CA GLU A 222 -15.35 7.58 5.01
C GLU A 222 -14.74 6.17 5.13
N LEU A 223 -14.32 5.78 6.32
CA LEU A 223 -13.76 4.45 6.60
C LEU A 223 -14.65 3.68 7.56
N GLU A 224 -14.76 2.38 7.30
CA GLU A 224 -15.34 1.43 8.23
C GLU A 224 -14.32 0.35 8.61
N TYR A 225 -14.62 -0.36 9.68
CA TYR A 225 -13.77 -1.44 10.15
C TYR A 225 -14.57 -2.53 10.87
N TYR A 226 -14.00 -3.72 10.89
CA TYR A 226 -14.44 -4.81 11.76
C TYR A 226 -13.25 -5.69 12.13
N THR A 227 -13.37 -6.45 13.21
CA THR A 227 -12.36 -7.40 13.68
C THR A 227 -12.38 -8.68 12.85
N VAL A 228 -11.20 -9.24 12.57
CA VAL A 228 -11.04 -10.50 11.82
C VAL A 228 -10.27 -11.54 12.63
N ALA A 229 -10.17 -12.77 12.11
CA ALA A 229 -9.36 -13.82 12.71
C ALA A 229 -7.85 -13.45 12.74
N ARG A 230 -7.05 -14.20 13.51
CA ARG A 230 -5.62 -13.94 13.66
C ARG A 230 -4.90 -14.02 12.31
N LEU A 231 -4.16 -12.96 11.97
CA LEU A 231 -3.42 -12.84 10.72
C LEU A 231 -1.98 -13.39 10.78
N ARG A 232 -1.60 -13.97 11.93
CA ARG A 232 -0.25 -14.48 12.20
C ARG A 232 -0.26 -15.51 13.33
N GLY A 233 0.79 -16.32 13.40
CA GLY A 233 0.96 -17.35 14.43
C GLY A 233 0.26 -18.66 14.08
N LYS A 234 0.15 -19.57 15.06
CA LYS A 234 -0.35 -20.94 14.86
C LYS A 234 -1.81 -21.00 14.38
N GLU A 235 -2.59 -19.96 14.66
CA GLU A 235 -4.02 -19.87 14.34
C GLU A 235 -4.28 -19.18 12.99
N TYR A 236 -3.24 -18.76 12.27
CA TYR A 236 -3.38 -18.08 10.99
C TYR A 236 -3.73 -19.07 9.87
N ALA A 237 -4.90 -18.88 9.25
CA ALA A 237 -5.40 -19.75 8.18
C ALA A 237 -4.70 -19.56 6.82
N GLY A 238 -3.89 -18.51 6.65
CA GLY A 238 -3.27 -18.18 5.37
C GLY A 238 -4.10 -17.21 4.53
N ASN A 239 -3.72 -17.10 3.25
CA ASN A 239 -4.43 -16.28 2.26
C ASN A 239 -5.69 -17.02 1.78
N VAL A 240 -6.74 -17.05 2.60
CA VAL A 240 -8.01 -17.73 2.32
C VAL A 240 -9.18 -16.75 2.50
N PRO A 241 -10.30 -16.88 1.75
CA PRO A 241 -11.43 -15.96 1.83
C PRO A 241 -11.96 -15.74 3.25
N GLU A 242 -12.01 -16.80 4.06
CA GLU A 242 -12.56 -16.83 5.42
C GLU A 242 -11.79 -15.92 6.38
N ILE A 243 -10.53 -15.55 6.06
CA ILE A 243 -9.76 -14.61 6.87
C ILE A 243 -10.38 -13.20 6.89
N ASN A 244 -11.32 -12.92 5.98
CA ASN A 244 -12.03 -11.64 5.88
C ASN A 244 -13.37 -11.66 6.63
N GLU A 245 -13.79 -12.77 7.21
CA GLU A 245 -15.05 -12.85 7.94
C GLU A 245 -14.96 -12.09 9.27
N PRO A 246 -16.01 -11.33 9.65
CA PRO A 246 -16.05 -10.66 10.95
C PRO A 246 -15.98 -11.66 12.11
N VAL A 247 -15.08 -11.39 13.06
CA VAL A 247 -14.93 -12.15 14.30
C VAL A 247 -15.25 -11.25 15.48
N ARG A 248 -16.11 -11.71 16.39
CA ARG A 248 -16.35 -11.00 17.65
C ARG A 248 -15.34 -11.45 18.70
N TYR A 249 -14.59 -10.49 19.25
CA TYR A 249 -13.73 -10.70 20.42
C TYR A 249 -14.46 -10.20 21.66
N GLU A 250 -14.79 -11.09 22.60
CA GLU A 250 -15.52 -10.72 23.82
C GLU A 250 -14.72 -9.76 24.72
N GLU A 251 -13.39 -9.76 24.57
CA GLU A 251 -12.49 -8.89 25.33
C GLU A 251 -12.49 -7.44 24.86
N LEU A 252 -13.04 -7.17 23.67
CA LEU A 252 -13.07 -5.85 23.07
C LEU A 252 -14.46 -5.22 23.22
N GLU A 253 -14.53 -4.07 23.89
CA GLU A 253 -15.71 -3.21 23.91
C GLU A 253 -15.52 -2.12 22.84
N PHE A 254 -16.07 -2.32 21.65
CA PHE A 254 -16.06 -1.39 20.53
C PHE A 254 -17.47 -0.99 20.10
#